data_AF-A0AA39QMQ4-F1
#
_entry.id   AF-A0AA39QMQ4-F1
#
_cell.length_a   1.000
_cell.length_b   1.000
_cell.length_c   1.000
_cell.angle_alpha   90.00
_cell.angle_beta   90.00
_cell.angle_gamma   90.00
#
_symmetry.space_group_name_H-M   'P 1'
#
loop_
_entity.id
_entity.type
_entity.pdbx_description
1 polymer ?
#
loop_
_entity_poly.entity_id
_entity_poly.type
_entity_poly.pdbx_seq_one_letter_code
_entity_poly.pdbx_strand_id
1 'polypeptide(L)'
;GLHDIPSIISLSTTLATKKADVSHLSPRDLLRRDYKEYSFTLHWHPGKPTVKAGLSTVPLQLKSWGSKGKLFSESQTYMQARELHVLGVLTTFKKAKKSGKEKMKHRREMAWIVLSDTGLAERLWLGLEEDQEIRVEKHKKFKTGKVPGHANVRVYKQGNAGATRKATAPLLKRILESPS
;
A
#
# COMPACT_ATOMS: atom_id res chain seq x y z
N GLY A 1 3.87 -35.84 3.31
CA GLY A 1 5.11 -35.03 3.46
C GLY A 1 5.01 -34.19 4.73
N LEU A 2 6.07 -33.47 5.12
CA LEU A 2 6.09 -32.64 6.35
C LEU A 2 4.94 -31.60 6.43
N HIS A 3 4.29 -31.32 5.29
CA HIS A 3 3.16 -30.39 5.16
C HIS A 3 1.79 -30.98 5.56
N ASP A 4 1.68 -32.29 5.79
CA ASP A 4 0.40 -32.97 6.06
C ASP A 4 0.16 -33.27 7.54
N ILE A 5 1.05 -32.80 8.43
CA ILE A 5 0.91 -33.03 9.87
C ILE A 5 -0.15 -32.05 10.41
N PRO A 6 -1.27 -32.54 10.99
CA PRO A 6 -2.37 -31.69 11.47
C PRO A 6 -1.93 -30.59 12.46
N SER A 7 -0.90 -30.87 13.27
CA SER A 7 -0.31 -29.90 14.20
C SER A 7 0.41 -28.73 13.48
N ILE A 8 1.06 -28.99 12.35
CA ILE A 8 1.72 -27.95 11.52
C ILE A 8 0.67 -27.09 10.81
N ILE A 9 -0.41 -27.70 10.32
CA ILE A 9 -1.54 -26.97 9.71
C ILE A 9 -2.23 -26.08 10.75
N SER A 10 -2.49 -26.62 11.95
CA SER A 10 -3.09 -25.88 13.07
C SER A 10 -2.21 -24.72 13.54
N LEU A 11 -0.90 -24.95 13.68
CA LEU A 11 0.06 -23.91 14.05
C LEU A 11 0.16 -22.82 12.98
N SER A 12 0.26 -23.19 11.70
CA SER A 12 0.29 -22.25 10.58
C SER A 12 -0.99 -21.41 10.51
N THR A 13 -2.14 -22.03 10.78
CA THR A 13 -3.44 -21.34 10.84
C THR A 13 -3.48 -20.38 12.02
N THR A 14 -3.04 -20.81 13.20
CA THR A 14 -2.98 -19.97 14.41
C THR A 14 -2.05 -18.77 14.24
N LEU A 15 -0.85 -18.97 13.66
CA LEU A 15 0.10 -17.90 13.36
C LEU A 15 -0.45 -16.93 12.30
N ALA A 16 -1.11 -17.44 11.27
CA ALA A 16 -1.77 -16.59 10.26
C ALA A 16 -2.92 -15.77 10.88
N THR A 17 -3.69 -16.34 11.79
CA THR A 17 -4.78 -15.67 12.53
C THR A 17 -4.21 -14.61 13.47
N LYS A 18 -3.21 -14.92 14.29
CA LYS A 18 -2.55 -13.94 15.18
C LYS A 18 -1.87 -12.81 14.39
N LYS A 19 -1.27 -13.10 13.24
CA LYS A 19 -0.68 -12.07 12.35
C LYS A 19 -1.74 -11.14 11.75
N ALA A 20 -2.96 -11.63 11.56
CA ALA A 20 -4.09 -10.86 11.06
C ALA A 20 -4.84 -10.11 12.17
N ASP A 21 -4.67 -10.51 13.44
CA ASP A 21 -5.25 -9.82 14.59
C ASP A 21 -4.45 -8.56 14.94
N VAL A 22 -4.88 -7.47 14.32
CA VAL A 22 -4.38 -6.10 14.57
C VAL A 22 -5.50 -5.21 15.08
N SER A 23 -6.52 -5.80 15.72
CA SER A 23 -7.70 -5.10 16.22
C SER A 23 -7.39 -4.02 17.26
N HIS A 24 -6.31 -4.22 18.03
CA HIS A 24 -5.81 -3.30 19.05
C HIS A 24 -4.93 -2.18 18.50
N LEU A 25 -4.53 -2.24 17.21
CA LEU A 25 -3.62 -1.27 16.61
C LEU A 25 -4.36 -0.04 16.10
N SER A 26 -3.85 1.15 16.42
CA SER A 26 -4.31 2.39 15.82
C SER A 26 -3.93 2.43 14.32
N PRO A 27 -4.59 3.26 13.50
CA PRO A 27 -4.16 3.50 12.12
C PRO A 27 -2.69 3.84 11.98
N ARG A 28 -2.14 4.62 12.92
CA ARG A 28 -0.71 4.97 12.97
C ARG A 28 0.17 3.76 13.22
N ASP A 29 -0.24 2.86 14.12
CA ASP A 29 0.50 1.62 14.39
C ASP A 29 0.47 0.67 13.18
N LEU A 30 -0.65 0.62 12.46
CA LEU A 30 -0.77 -0.15 11.23
C LEU A 30 0.21 0.32 10.16
N LEU A 31 0.43 1.64 10.01
CA LEU A 31 1.42 2.18 9.09
C LEU A 31 2.87 1.78 9.48
N ARG A 32 3.16 1.66 10.77
CA ARG A 32 4.51 1.37 11.28
C ARG A 32 4.86 -0.11 11.29
N ARG A 33 3.87 -0.99 11.42
CA ARG A 33 4.07 -2.42 11.73
C ARG A 33 4.98 -3.16 10.75
N ASP A 34 4.80 -2.95 9.45
CA ASP A 34 5.64 -3.54 8.39
C ASP A 34 6.02 -2.45 7.38
N TYR A 35 6.82 -1.51 7.87
CA TYR A 35 7.28 -0.32 7.17
C TYR A 35 8.68 -0.51 6.58
N LYS A 36 8.89 0.01 5.37
CA LYS A 36 10.22 0.21 4.78
C LYS A 36 10.32 1.59 4.18
N GLU A 37 11.47 2.20 4.33
CA GLU A 37 11.78 3.52 3.79
C GLU A 37 12.87 3.42 2.73
N TYR A 38 12.76 4.29 1.74
CA TYR A 38 13.67 4.37 0.60
C TYR A 38 13.94 5.83 0.29
N SER A 39 15.14 6.12 -0.20
CA SER A 39 15.49 7.43 -0.76
C SER A 39 15.82 7.26 -2.24
N PHE A 40 15.28 8.14 -3.08
CA PHE A 40 15.43 8.08 -4.53
C PHE A 40 15.85 9.43 -5.08
N THR A 41 16.76 9.43 -6.04
CA THR A 41 17.16 10.64 -6.75
C THR A 41 16.35 10.78 -8.03
N LEU A 42 15.62 11.89 -8.18
CA LEU A 42 14.75 12.11 -9.34
C LEU A 42 15.56 12.60 -10.55
N HIS A 43 16.20 11.68 -11.26
CA HIS A 43 17.08 12.02 -12.39
C HIS A 43 16.38 12.73 -13.55
N TRP A 44 15.08 12.55 -13.68
CA TRP A 44 14.21 13.18 -14.69
C TRP A 44 13.81 14.62 -14.35
N HIS A 45 14.03 15.08 -13.11
CA HIS A 45 13.68 16.43 -12.69
C HIS A 45 14.92 17.36 -12.81
N PRO A 46 14.79 18.61 -13.29
CA PRO A 46 15.93 19.50 -13.55
C PRO A 46 16.89 19.68 -12.35
N GLY A 47 16.33 19.80 -11.15
CA GLY A 47 17.11 19.93 -9.90
C GLY A 47 17.61 18.62 -9.29
N LYS A 48 17.31 17.47 -9.89
CA LYS A 48 17.64 16.11 -9.39
C LYS A 48 17.45 15.93 -7.87
N PRO A 49 16.32 16.39 -7.28
CA PRO A 49 16.12 16.31 -5.84
C PRO A 49 16.07 14.85 -5.37
N THR A 50 16.49 14.62 -4.14
CA THR A 50 16.28 13.35 -3.46
C THR A 50 14.93 13.38 -2.74
N VAL A 51 14.10 12.37 -2.98
CA VAL A 51 12.82 12.19 -2.31
C VAL A 51 12.83 10.96 -1.40
N LYS A 52 12.19 11.09 -0.24
CA LYS A 52 11.98 9.98 0.69
C LYS A 52 10.61 9.32 0.42
N ALA A 53 10.60 8.00 0.29
CA ALA A 53 9.40 7.22 0.03
C ALA A 53 9.24 6.09 1.05
N GLY A 54 8.06 5.98 1.64
CA GLY A 54 7.69 4.92 2.58
C GLY A 54 6.76 3.89 1.97
N LEU A 55 6.93 2.60 2.31
CA LEU A 55 6.01 1.51 1.98
C LEU A 55 5.58 0.77 3.24
N SER A 56 4.28 0.86 3.55
CA SER A 56 3.64 0.21 4.71
C SER A 56 2.81 -0.99 4.25
N THR A 57 3.02 -2.18 4.82
CA THR A 57 2.19 -3.35 4.51
C THR A 57 1.18 -3.63 5.62
N VAL A 58 -0.12 -3.54 5.31
CA VAL A 58 -1.22 -3.63 6.28
C VAL A 58 -2.09 -4.87 6.02
N PRO A 59 -2.36 -5.73 7.01
CA PRO A 59 -3.11 -6.98 6.82
C PRO A 59 -4.63 -6.78 6.86
N LEU A 60 -5.11 -5.56 6.61
CA LEU A 60 -6.51 -5.17 6.71
C LEU A 60 -6.95 -4.39 5.47
N GLN A 61 -8.21 -4.59 5.07
CA GLN A 61 -8.82 -3.83 4.00
C GLN A 61 -8.84 -2.31 4.33
N LEU A 62 -8.55 -1.43 3.37
CA LEU A 62 -8.48 0.02 3.64
C LEU A 62 -9.77 0.57 4.28
N LYS A 63 -10.94 0.07 3.86
CA LYS A 63 -12.23 0.54 4.37
C LYS A 63 -12.42 0.24 5.87
N SER A 64 -11.81 -0.82 6.41
CA SER A 64 -12.05 -1.24 7.80
C SER A 64 -11.34 -0.34 8.83
N TRP A 65 -10.23 0.28 8.48
CA TRP A 65 -9.42 1.08 9.40
C TRP A 65 -9.15 2.52 8.91
N GLY A 66 -9.13 2.73 7.59
CA GLY A 66 -8.75 3.99 6.96
C GLY A 66 -9.93 4.83 6.43
N SER A 67 -11.17 4.47 6.77
CA SER A 67 -12.35 5.19 6.29
C SER A 67 -12.53 6.57 6.93
N LYS A 68 -13.44 7.39 6.38
CA LYS A 68 -13.78 8.74 6.88
C LYS A 68 -12.57 9.69 6.98
N GLY A 69 -11.61 9.59 6.07
CA GLY A 69 -10.43 10.46 6.05
C GLY A 69 -9.32 10.09 7.04
N LYS A 70 -9.51 9.08 7.89
CA LYS A 70 -8.50 8.62 8.86
C LYS A 70 -7.21 8.18 8.20
N LEU A 71 -7.30 7.45 7.08
CA LEU A 71 -6.13 7.01 6.33
C LEU A 71 -5.21 8.18 5.98
N PHE A 72 -5.78 9.27 5.46
CA PHE A 72 -5.02 10.39 4.92
C PHE A 72 -4.51 11.32 6.01
N SER A 73 -5.33 11.63 7.02
CA SER A 73 -4.88 12.44 8.17
C SER A 73 -3.72 11.77 8.92
N GLU A 74 -3.81 10.47 9.17
CA GLU A 74 -2.75 9.70 9.83
C GLU A 74 -1.52 9.53 8.93
N SER A 75 -1.74 9.29 7.63
CA SER A 75 -0.66 9.21 6.65
C SER A 75 0.08 10.53 6.54
N GLN A 76 -0.61 11.67 6.48
CA GLN A 76 0.00 12.99 6.41
C GLN A 76 0.81 13.30 7.67
N THR A 77 0.25 13.07 8.85
CA THR A 77 0.97 13.24 10.13
C THR A 77 2.22 12.36 10.17
N TYR A 78 2.10 11.11 9.72
CA TYR A 78 3.22 10.18 9.65
C TYR A 78 4.30 10.61 8.64
N MET A 79 3.89 11.08 7.46
CA MET A 79 4.79 11.57 6.42
C MET A 79 5.52 12.83 6.86
N GLN A 80 4.82 13.80 7.47
CA GLN A 80 5.44 15.02 8.00
C GLN A 80 6.49 14.71 9.07
N ALA A 81 6.17 13.83 10.02
CA ALA A 81 7.10 13.44 11.08
C ALA A 81 8.36 12.69 10.57
N ARG A 82 8.34 12.20 9.34
CA ARG A 82 9.46 11.48 8.69
C ARG A 82 10.01 12.17 7.45
N GLU A 83 9.50 13.36 7.13
CA GLU A 83 9.84 14.11 5.92
C GLU A 83 9.66 13.28 4.63
N LEU A 84 8.62 12.44 4.60
CA LEU A 84 8.30 11.62 3.44
C LEU A 84 7.60 12.46 2.38
N HIS A 85 8.00 12.22 1.15
CA HIS A 85 7.40 12.81 -0.04
C HIS A 85 6.35 11.86 -0.64
N VAL A 86 6.58 10.55 -0.51
CA VAL A 86 5.67 9.50 -1.01
C VAL A 86 5.40 8.48 0.07
N LEU A 87 4.14 8.07 0.23
CA LEU A 87 3.76 6.94 1.08
C LEU A 87 2.85 6.00 0.30
N GLY A 88 3.27 4.74 0.16
CA GLY A 88 2.45 3.64 -0.34
C GLY A 88 1.97 2.74 0.80
N VAL A 89 0.66 2.63 0.96
CA VAL A 89 0.00 1.73 1.91
C VAL A 89 -0.53 0.52 1.15
N LEU A 90 0.13 -0.62 1.30
CA LEU A 90 -0.14 -1.85 0.59
C LEU A 90 -0.95 -2.78 1.49
N THR A 91 -2.24 -2.95 1.18
CA THR A 91 -3.10 -3.82 1.99
C THR A 91 -3.15 -5.23 1.46
N THR A 92 -3.41 -6.16 2.37
CA THR A 92 -3.64 -7.56 2.02
C THR A 92 -4.70 -8.15 2.93
N PHE A 93 -5.72 -8.77 2.36
CA PHE A 93 -6.85 -9.29 3.12
C PHE A 93 -7.58 -10.39 2.36
N LYS A 94 -8.35 -11.19 3.09
CA LYS A 94 -9.25 -12.21 2.54
C LYS A 94 -10.67 -11.65 2.46
N LYS A 95 -11.37 -11.89 1.35
CA LYS A 95 -12.78 -11.50 1.19
C LYS A 95 -13.60 -12.67 0.68
N ALA A 96 -14.80 -12.85 1.24
CA ALA A 96 -15.75 -13.87 0.78
C ALA A 96 -16.08 -13.68 -0.71
N LYS A 97 -16.26 -14.80 -1.44
CA LYS A 97 -16.75 -14.76 -2.82
C LYS A 97 -18.25 -14.45 -2.80
N LYS A 98 -18.72 -13.69 -3.80
CA LYS A 98 -20.15 -13.39 -3.99
C LYS A 98 -21.02 -14.63 -4.27
N SER A 99 -20.42 -15.78 -4.55
CA SER A 99 -21.09 -16.97 -5.09
C SER A 99 -21.40 -18.06 -4.04
N GLY A 100 -21.70 -17.70 -2.79
CA GLY A 100 -22.10 -18.67 -1.74
C GLY A 100 -21.05 -19.70 -1.30
N LYS A 101 -19.91 -19.81 -1.97
CA LYS A 101 -18.82 -20.73 -1.61
C LYS A 101 -17.97 -20.14 -0.48
N GLU A 102 -17.73 -20.93 0.57
CA GLU A 102 -16.92 -20.59 1.77
C GLU A 102 -15.47 -20.15 1.48
N LYS A 103 -14.96 -20.40 0.27
CA LYS A 103 -13.57 -20.10 -0.07
C LYS A 103 -13.32 -18.59 -0.17
N MET A 104 -12.74 -18.02 0.89
CA MET A 104 -12.26 -16.64 0.90
C MET A 104 -11.18 -16.44 -0.17
N LYS A 105 -11.30 -15.38 -0.98
CA LYS A 105 -10.31 -15.05 -2.02
C LYS A 105 -9.39 -13.92 -1.53
N HIS A 106 -8.09 -14.13 -1.69
CA HIS A 106 -7.06 -13.14 -1.39
C HIS A 106 -7.23 -11.87 -2.23
N ARG A 107 -7.00 -10.71 -1.63
CA ARG A 107 -7.08 -9.39 -2.26
C ARG A 107 -5.98 -8.48 -1.74
N ARG A 108 -5.69 -7.46 -2.56
CA ARG A 108 -4.80 -6.36 -2.24
C ARG A 108 -5.42 -5.05 -2.73
N GLU A 109 -5.28 -4.01 -1.93
CA GLU A 109 -5.56 -2.62 -2.31
C GLU A 109 -4.29 -1.81 -2.04
N MET A 110 -4.14 -0.69 -2.74
CA MET A 110 -2.99 0.20 -2.55
C MET A 110 -3.53 1.61 -2.40
N ALA A 111 -3.11 2.32 -1.36
CA ALA A 111 -3.31 3.75 -1.26
C ALA A 111 -1.96 4.45 -1.36
N TRP A 112 -1.92 5.51 -2.14
CA TRP A 112 -0.72 6.30 -2.36
C TRP A 112 -1.01 7.75 -2.02
N ILE A 113 -0.11 8.33 -1.25
CA ILE A 113 -0.14 9.73 -0.83
C ILE A 113 1.18 10.35 -1.26
N VAL A 114 1.10 11.49 -1.96
CA VAL A 114 2.26 12.25 -2.43
C VAL A 114 2.14 13.68 -1.92
N LEU A 115 3.13 14.09 -1.11
CA LEU A 115 3.28 15.46 -0.59
C LEU A 115 4.30 16.20 -1.47
N SER A 116 3.94 16.44 -2.72
CA SER A 116 4.76 17.18 -3.67
C SER A 116 3.91 17.71 -4.83
N ASP A 117 4.32 18.87 -5.31
CA ASP A 117 3.83 19.65 -6.45
C ASP A 117 4.74 19.52 -7.70
N THR A 118 5.84 18.75 -7.64
CA THR A 118 6.85 18.63 -8.70
C THR A 118 6.52 17.65 -9.84
N GLY A 119 5.24 17.40 -10.14
CA GLY A 119 4.83 16.38 -11.12
C GLY A 119 5.08 14.92 -10.68
N LEU A 120 5.65 14.72 -9.49
CA LEU A 120 5.96 13.43 -8.87
C LEU A 120 4.74 12.50 -8.79
N ALA A 121 3.58 13.07 -8.47
CA ALA A 121 2.34 12.31 -8.37
C ALA A 121 1.93 11.75 -9.74
N GLU A 122 1.94 12.56 -10.79
CA GLU A 122 1.57 12.14 -12.14
C GLU A 122 2.46 11.01 -12.66
N ARG A 123 3.78 11.16 -12.53
CA ARG A 123 4.74 10.12 -12.89
C ARG A 123 4.49 8.82 -12.12
N LEU A 124 4.23 8.91 -10.80
CA LEU A 124 3.88 7.76 -9.99
C LEU A 124 2.61 7.06 -10.50
N TRP A 125 1.57 7.83 -10.84
CA TRP A 125 0.33 7.27 -11.33
C TRP A 125 0.48 6.55 -12.66
N LEU A 126 1.13 7.18 -13.63
CA LEU A 126 1.38 6.59 -14.96
C LEU A 126 2.16 5.28 -14.82
N GLY A 127 3.29 5.32 -14.11
CA GLY A 127 4.13 4.14 -13.96
C GLY A 127 3.48 2.99 -13.19
N LEU A 128 2.58 3.28 -12.23
CA LEU A 128 1.80 2.23 -11.57
C LEU A 128 0.73 1.65 -12.51
N GLU A 129 0.02 2.50 -13.25
CA GLU A 129 -1.09 2.12 -14.13
C GLU A 129 -0.64 1.35 -15.37
N GLU A 130 0.59 1.58 -15.86
CA GLU A 130 1.18 0.87 -17.00
C GLU A 130 1.77 -0.51 -16.63
N ASP A 131 2.02 -0.76 -15.34
CA ASP A 131 2.71 -1.97 -14.89
C ASP A 131 1.85 -3.25 -15.02
N GLN A 132 2.35 -4.19 -15.82
CA GLN A 132 1.69 -5.45 -16.15
C GLN A 132 1.82 -6.51 -15.04
N GLU A 133 2.71 -6.32 -14.05
CA GLU A 133 2.85 -7.24 -12.94
C GLU A 133 1.78 -6.96 -11.88
N ILE A 134 1.69 -5.73 -11.38
CA ILE A 134 0.74 -5.36 -10.31
C ILE A 134 -0.69 -5.17 -10.83
N ARG A 135 -0.85 -4.69 -12.07
CA ARG A 135 -2.13 -4.48 -12.76
C ARG A 135 -3.14 -3.73 -11.90
N VAL A 136 -2.84 -2.48 -11.59
CA VAL A 136 -3.69 -1.66 -10.73
C VAL A 136 -4.89 -1.11 -11.48
N GLU A 137 -6.02 -1.02 -10.79
CA GLU A 137 -7.22 -0.35 -11.27
C GLU A 137 -7.69 0.67 -10.23
N LYS A 138 -8.05 1.89 -10.66
CA LYS A 138 -8.53 2.93 -9.74
C LYS A 138 -9.70 2.44 -8.90
N HIS A 139 -9.62 2.63 -7.59
CA HIS A 139 -10.64 2.16 -6.65
C HIS A 139 -11.83 3.14 -6.60
N LYS A 140 -12.68 3.12 -7.63
CA LYS A 140 -13.84 4.03 -7.81
C LYS A 140 -14.80 4.14 -6.61
N LYS A 141 -14.85 3.13 -5.73
CA LYS A 141 -15.75 3.08 -4.57
C LYS A 141 -15.11 3.52 -3.25
N PHE A 142 -13.82 3.83 -3.25
CA PHE A 142 -13.14 4.27 -2.02
C PHE A 142 -13.25 5.78 -1.95
N LYS A 143 -14.00 6.29 -0.97
CA LYS A 143 -14.11 7.73 -0.74
C LYS A 143 -12.91 8.18 0.08
N THR A 144 -12.07 9.01 -0.50
CA THR A 144 -10.88 9.55 0.17
C THR A 144 -11.25 10.50 1.32
N GLY A 145 -12.42 11.13 1.27
CA GLY A 145 -12.82 12.17 2.22
C GLY A 145 -12.10 13.48 1.91
N LYS A 146 -12.11 14.43 2.85
CA LYS A 146 -11.29 15.65 2.73
C LYS A 146 -9.82 15.25 2.85
N VAL A 147 -9.07 15.42 1.77
CA VAL A 147 -7.61 15.31 1.78
C VAL A 147 -7.07 16.65 2.27
N PRO A 148 -6.34 16.73 3.41
CA PRO A 148 -5.88 18.00 3.93
C PRO A 148 -4.65 18.52 3.14
N GLY A 149 -4.68 19.80 2.76
CA GLY A 149 -3.56 20.48 2.09
C GLY A 149 -3.37 20.12 0.61
N HIS A 150 -2.14 20.31 0.10
CA HIS A 150 -1.75 20.06 -1.30
C HIS A 150 -1.39 18.59 -1.60
N ALA A 151 -1.90 17.64 -0.81
CA ALA A 151 -1.55 16.23 -0.97
C ALA A 151 -2.27 15.61 -2.18
N ASN A 152 -1.51 14.92 -3.03
CA ASN A 152 -2.04 14.14 -4.13
C ASN A 152 -2.29 12.70 -3.67
N VAL A 153 -3.52 12.21 -3.88
CA VAL A 153 -3.95 10.91 -3.36
C VAL A 153 -4.56 10.06 -4.45
N ARG A 154 -4.18 8.78 -4.50
CA ARG A 154 -4.85 7.79 -5.35
C ARG A 154 -4.94 6.44 -4.65
N VAL A 155 -6.08 5.78 -4.84
CA VAL A 155 -6.35 4.45 -4.28
C VAL A 155 -6.66 3.50 -5.41
N TYR A 156 -6.08 2.31 -5.34
CA TYR A 156 -6.18 1.26 -6.34
C TYR A 156 -6.63 -0.06 -5.74
N LYS A 157 -7.29 -0.87 -6.56
CA LYS A 157 -7.32 -2.31 -6.40
C LYS A 157 -6.14 -2.87 -7.17
N GLN A 158 -5.47 -3.85 -6.59
CA GLN A 158 -4.37 -4.53 -7.26
C GLN A 158 -4.89 -5.83 -7.88
N GLY A 159 -4.82 -5.94 -9.20
CA GLY A 159 -5.32 -7.08 -9.95
C GLY A 159 -4.55 -8.36 -9.65
N ASN A 160 -3.22 -8.27 -9.57
CA ASN A 160 -2.37 -9.39 -9.19
C ASN A 160 -2.16 -9.46 -7.67
N ALA A 161 -2.95 -10.28 -6.98
CA ALA A 161 -2.80 -10.45 -5.53
C ALA A 161 -1.53 -11.20 -5.09
N GLY A 162 -0.77 -11.80 -6.03
CA GLY A 162 0.52 -12.43 -5.78
C GLY A 162 1.68 -11.44 -5.71
N ALA A 163 1.59 -10.32 -6.43
CA ALA A 163 2.59 -9.27 -6.37
C ALA A 163 2.58 -8.60 -4.98
N THR A 164 3.73 -8.57 -4.32
CA THR A 164 3.86 -8.04 -2.95
C THR A 164 4.68 -6.76 -2.95
N ARG A 165 5.04 -6.24 -1.76
CA ARG A 165 6.06 -5.18 -1.64
C ARG A 165 7.35 -5.53 -2.41
N LYS A 166 7.69 -6.82 -2.58
CA LYS A 166 8.85 -7.24 -3.37
C LYS A 166 8.73 -6.95 -4.87
N ALA A 167 7.52 -6.81 -5.40
CA ALA A 167 7.26 -6.35 -6.76
C ALA A 167 7.08 -4.82 -6.79
N THR A 168 6.35 -4.27 -5.80
CA THR A 168 6.05 -2.83 -5.74
C THR A 168 7.28 -1.97 -5.45
N ALA A 169 8.22 -2.41 -4.61
CA ALA A 169 9.39 -1.61 -4.26
C ALA A 169 10.37 -1.42 -5.43
N PRO A 170 10.76 -2.46 -6.19
CA PRO A 170 11.54 -2.29 -7.42
C PRO A 170 10.80 -1.46 -8.46
N LEU A 171 9.48 -1.64 -8.60
CA LEU A 171 8.65 -0.82 -9.48
C LEU A 171 8.72 0.67 -9.08
N LEU A 172 8.54 0.98 -7.80
CA LEU A 172 8.61 2.35 -7.28
C LEU A 172 9.98 2.97 -7.58
N LYS A 173 11.06 2.23 -7.35
CA LYS A 173 12.42 2.67 -7.68
C LYS A 173 12.53 3.02 -9.17
N ARG A 174 12.09 2.10 -10.05
CA ARG A 174 12.09 2.32 -11.50
C ARG A 174 11.32 3.59 -11.88
N ILE A 175 10.10 3.75 -11.38
CA ILE A 175 9.26 4.92 -11.71
C ILE A 175 9.95 6.23 -11.27
N LEU A 176 10.55 6.25 -10.09
CA LEU A 176 11.11 7.46 -9.51
C LEU A 176 12.50 7.82 -10.02
N GLU A 177 13.33 6.83 -10.36
CA GLU A 177 14.72 7.06 -10.78
C GLU A 177 14.94 6.96 -12.29
N SER A 178 14.08 6.25 -13.03
CA SER A 178 14.25 6.15 -14.49
C SER A 178 14.29 7.54 -15.11
N PRO A 179 15.18 7.80 -16.08
CA PRO A 179 15.11 8.99 -16.92
C PRO A 179 13.75 9.09 -17.62
N SER A 180 13.36 10.31 -18.02
CA SER A 180 12.22 10.50 -18.92
C SER A 180 12.54 10.05 -20.33
#